data_AF-A0A7X8XZF1-F1
#
_entry.id   AF-A0A7X8XZF1-F1
#
_cell.length_a   1.000
_cell.length_b   1.000
_cell.length_c   1.000
_cell.angle_alpha   90.00
_cell.angle_beta   90.00
_cell.angle_gamma   90.00
#
_symmetry.space_group_name_H-M   'P 1'
#
loop_
_entity.id
_entity.type
_entity.pdbx_description
1 polymer ?
#
loop_
_entity_poly.entity_id
_entity_poly.type
_entity_poly.pdbx_seq_one_letter_code
_entity_poly.pdbx_strand_id
1 'polypeptide(L)'
;MRFLIAYFFLFLSGNILSQNIGVINDKDGYTNIRKESTVNSNIIGVILEGQTFQYSPSENKNWYKLNFNHLEGFIHSSRVSDIKSLGKSYKFSDNQIDKNLPKYEQPTIDSNRNKKFTRQIDGKPITYFLNHTSIDIYSKMYYQGIYQISDSEITFNLLDSVTTDNIDTRKFYLFNFSNILQESDGALSEAIGSYCLNYLKKYPLEVNLLKTKLYQDNSYEKFISFSAFEIYFSENPYEELDNLFNDIMYNYSEYEQELLFIKKDIFTILKTELKNN
;
A
#
# COMPACT_ATOMS: atom_id res chain seq x y z
N MET A 1 -33.27 34.52 37.24
CA MET A 1 -32.70 35.11 36.01
C MET A 1 -31.39 34.42 35.67
N ARG A 2 -31.02 34.37 34.38
CA ARG A 2 -29.71 34.07 33.76
C ARG A 2 -28.66 33.21 34.50
N PHE A 3 -28.22 32.15 33.80
CA PHE A 3 -27.03 31.34 34.07
C PHE A 3 -25.73 32.16 34.13
N LEU A 4 -24.72 31.61 34.83
CA LEU A 4 -23.30 31.87 34.55
C LEU A 4 -22.42 30.69 35.02
N ILE A 5 -22.59 29.51 34.42
CA ILE A 5 -21.64 28.39 34.56
C ILE A 5 -20.49 28.63 33.58
N ALA A 6 -19.34 29.07 34.08
CA ALA A 6 -18.15 29.27 33.27
C ALA A 6 -17.50 27.91 32.96
N TYR A 7 -17.78 27.35 31.78
CA TYR A 7 -17.05 26.19 31.25
C TYR A 7 -15.62 26.62 30.90
N PHE A 8 -14.69 26.40 31.83
CA PHE A 8 -13.27 26.66 31.64
C PHE A 8 -12.67 25.54 30.76
N PHE A 9 -12.88 25.66 29.45
CA PHE A 9 -12.32 24.75 28.44
C PHE A 9 -10.80 24.95 28.36
N LEU A 10 -10.08 24.23 29.23
CA LEU A 10 -8.64 24.02 29.11
C LEU A 10 -8.37 23.19 27.85
N PHE A 11 -8.22 23.89 26.72
CA PHE A 11 -7.47 23.37 25.59
C PHE A 11 -6.02 23.17 26.03
N LEU A 12 -5.72 21.98 26.57
CA LEU A 12 -4.35 21.47 26.56
C LEU A 12 -3.98 21.31 25.09
N SER A 13 -3.24 22.28 24.57
CA SER A 13 -2.51 22.16 23.31
C SER A 13 -1.43 21.10 23.48
N GLY A 14 -1.83 19.84 23.31
CA GLY A 14 -0.93 18.70 23.32
C GLY A 14 0.15 18.91 22.26
N ASN A 15 1.37 19.22 22.72
CA ASN A 15 2.52 19.31 21.84
C ASN A 15 2.73 17.92 21.24
N ILE A 16 2.34 17.76 19.97
CA ILE A 16 2.66 16.57 19.18
C ILE A 16 4.18 16.55 19.06
N LEU A 17 4.85 15.71 19.86
CA LEU A 17 6.30 15.52 19.75
C LEU A 17 6.61 15.15 18.31
N SER A 18 7.59 15.82 17.69
CA SER A 18 8.14 15.39 16.41
C SER A 18 8.84 14.06 16.63
N GLN A 19 8.14 12.97 16.34
CA GLN A 19 8.69 11.63 16.44
C GLN A 19 9.77 11.43 15.39
N ASN A 20 10.74 10.57 15.69
CA ASN A 20 11.73 10.15 14.69
C ASN A 20 11.22 8.87 14.04
N ILE A 21 11.42 8.77 12.73
CA ILE A 21 10.98 7.63 11.94
C ILE A 21 12.24 6.97 11.40
N GLY A 22 12.42 5.70 11.75
CA GLY A 22 13.57 4.91 11.35
C GLY A 22 13.16 3.95 10.26
N VAL A 23 14.10 3.65 9.37
CA VAL A 23 14.16 2.35 8.70
C VAL A 23 15.38 1.59 9.23
N ILE A 24 15.40 0.28 9.06
CA ILE A 24 16.60 -0.48 9.44
C ILE A 24 17.71 -0.29 8.41
N ASN A 25 18.95 -0.36 8.87
CA ASN A 25 20.14 -0.51 8.05
C ASN A 25 20.92 -1.69 8.63
N ASP A 26 20.62 -2.88 8.10
CA ASP A 26 21.19 -4.14 8.57
C ASP A 26 21.47 -5.05 7.37
N LYS A 27 22.72 -5.50 7.25
CA LYS A 27 23.21 -6.34 6.14
C LYS A 27 22.45 -7.67 5.98
N ASP A 28 21.76 -8.10 7.03
CA ASP A 28 21.03 -9.35 7.09
C ASP A 28 19.56 -9.19 6.64
N GLY A 29 19.13 -7.97 6.27
CA GLY A 29 17.80 -7.65 5.74
C GLY A 29 16.67 -7.66 6.78
N TYR A 30 17.00 -7.79 8.07
CA TYR A 30 16.11 -7.62 9.22
C TYR A 30 16.92 -7.19 10.45
N THR A 31 16.22 -6.74 11.48
CA THR A 31 16.80 -6.61 12.82
C THR A 31 15.75 -6.89 13.90
N ASN A 32 16.19 -7.26 15.10
CA ASN A 32 15.33 -7.78 16.16
C ASN A 32 14.83 -6.67 17.10
N ILE A 33 13.51 -6.63 17.35
CA ILE A 33 12.91 -5.85 18.44
C ILE A 33 13.05 -6.67 19.72
N ARG A 34 13.60 -6.04 20.76
CA ARG A 34 13.81 -6.67 22.06
C ARG A 34 12.95 -6.06 23.15
N LYS A 35 12.66 -6.87 24.18
CA LYS A 35 11.85 -6.45 25.33
C LYS A 35 12.52 -5.36 26.18
N GLU A 36 13.84 -5.36 26.24
CA GLU A 36 14.65 -4.42 27.03
C GLU A 36 15.84 -3.92 26.20
N SER A 37 16.48 -2.82 26.64
CA SER A 37 17.62 -2.17 25.95
C SER A 37 18.95 -2.92 26.14
N THR A 38 18.94 -4.24 25.90
CA THR A 38 20.11 -5.14 26.02
C THR A 38 20.03 -6.32 25.05
N VAL A 39 21.17 -6.73 24.50
CA VAL A 39 21.31 -7.84 23.54
C VAL A 39 20.92 -9.21 24.10
N ASN A 40 20.88 -9.34 25.43
CA ASN A 40 20.53 -10.59 26.11
C ASN A 40 19.02 -10.75 26.40
N SER A 41 18.22 -9.69 26.21
CA SER A 41 16.78 -9.74 26.49
C SER A 41 15.99 -10.40 25.34
N ASN A 42 14.82 -10.94 25.68
CA ASN A 42 13.96 -11.66 24.74
C ASN A 42 13.67 -10.84 23.48
N ILE A 43 13.80 -11.48 22.31
CA ILE A 43 13.27 -10.97 21.05
C ILE A 43 11.74 -11.09 21.13
N ILE A 44 11.04 -9.99 20.87
CA ILE A 44 9.58 -9.91 20.91
C ILE A 44 8.96 -9.57 19.55
N GLY A 45 9.77 -9.10 18.60
CA GLY A 45 9.36 -8.88 17.21
C GLY A 45 10.57 -8.71 16.30
N VAL A 46 10.32 -8.53 15.00
CA VAL A 46 11.36 -8.35 13.97
C VAL A 46 10.90 -7.24 13.04
N ILE A 47 11.82 -6.33 12.68
CA ILE A 47 11.61 -5.31 11.65
C ILE A 47 12.41 -5.74 10.42
N LEU A 48 11.81 -5.67 9.23
CA LEU A 48 12.42 -6.05 7.97
C LEU A 48 12.97 -4.83 7.22
N GLU A 49 13.90 -5.04 6.29
CA GLU A 49 14.40 -3.97 5.43
C GLU A 49 13.27 -3.31 4.62
N GLY A 50 13.31 -1.99 4.53
CA GLY A 50 12.27 -1.17 3.90
C GLY A 50 11.07 -0.82 4.81
N GLN A 51 10.90 -1.47 5.96
CA GLN A 51 9.83 -1.11 6.92
C GLN A 51 10.22 0.10 7.78
N THR A 52 9.26 1.00 7.98
CA THR A 52 9.39 2.17 8.86
C THR A 52 8.87 1.90 10.26
N PHE A 53 9.46 2.53 11.27
CA PHE A 53 9.01 2.48 12.67
C PHE A 53 9.22 3.81 13.39
N GLN A 54 8.34 4.13 14.34
CA GLN A 54 8.50 5.30 15.21
C GLN A 54 9.53 4.97 16.30
N TYR A 55 10.49 5.86 16.55
CA TYR A 55 11.50 5.67 17.59
C TYR A 55 11.85 6.95 18.37
N SER A 56 12.38 6.74 19.58
CA SER A 56 12.87 7.78 20.47
C SER A 56 14.16 7.35 21.19
N PRO A 57 15.00 8.29 21.66
CA PRO A 57 16.11 7.98 22.57
C PRO A 57 15.64 7.19 23.79
N SER A 58 16.30 6.08 24.10
CA SER A 58 16.15 5.43 25.40
C SER A 58 17.23 5.90 26.38
N GLU A 59 17.09 5.58 27.67
CA GLU A 59 18.11 5.86 28.70
C GLU A 59 19.47 5.24 28.34
N ASN A 60 19.46 4.06 27.71
CA ASN A 60 20.65 3.45 27.14
C ASN A 60 20.91 4.05 25.75
N LYS A 61 21.93 4.91 25.63
CA LYS A 61 22.27 5.64 24.39
C LYS A 61 22.57 4.75 23.17
N ASN A 62 22.87 3.47 23.39
CA ASN A 62 23.07 2.48 22.31
C ASN A 62 21.75 1.87 21.79
N TRP A 63 20.60 2.28 22.34
CA TRP A 63 19.28 1.76 22.00
C TRP A 63 18.26 2.88 21.85
N TYR A 64 17.35 2.70 20.89
CA TYR A 64 16.13 3.47 20.79
C TYR A 64 14.96 2.65 21.35
N LYS A 65 14.03 3.31 22.04
CA LYS A 65 12.69 2.76 22.25
C LYS A 65 11.93 2.93 20.93
N LEU A 66 11.11 1.97 20.55
CA LEU A 66 10.26 2.04 19.36
C LEU A 66 8.82 1.63 19.65
N ASN A 67 7.92 2.06 18.76
CA ASN A 67 6.60 1.49 18.57
C ASN A 67 6.47 1.05 17.10
N PHE A 68 6.07 -0.20 16.89
CA PHE A 68 5.91 -0.82 15.58
C PHE A 68 4.79 -1.86 15.66
N ASN A 69 3.74 -1.70 14.86
CA ASN A 69 2.57 -2.59 14.83
C ASN A 69 1.97 -2.85 16.23
N HIS A 70 1.78 -1.77 17.01
CA HIS A 70 1.35 -1.76 18.42
C HIS A 70 2.31 -2.44 19.43
N LEU A 71 3.46 -2.94 18.99
CA LEU A 71 4.47 -3.54 19.86
C LEU A 71 5.50 -2.48 20.29
N GLU A 72 5.51 -2.18 21.59
CA GLU A 72 6.59 -1.41 22.20
C GLU A 72 7.80 -2.29 22.48
N GLY A 73 9.00 -1.77 22.18
CA GLY A 73 10.25 -2.47 22.45
C GLY A 73 11.48 -1.62 22.19
N PHE A 74 12.63 -2.27 22.04
CA PHE A 74 13.92 -1.63 21.85
C PHE A 74 14.68 -2.18 20.65
N ILE A 75 15.39 -1.29 19.94
CA ILE A 75 16.25 -1.58 18.80
C ILE A 75 17.64 -0.97 19.04
N HIS A 76 18.70 -1.68 18.63
CA HIS A 76 20.06 -1.15 18.77
C HIS A 76 20.28 -0.01 17.78
N SER A 77 20.75 1.15 18.26
CA SER A 77 20.79 2.40 17.47
C SER A 77 21.63 2.28 16.20
N SER A 78 22.69 1.46 16.22
CA SER A 78 23.53 1.19 15.05
C SER A 78 22.82 0.46 13.90
N ARG A 79 21.58 -0.01 14.09
CA ARG A 79 20.76 -0.68 13.07
C ARG A 79 19.65 0.21 12.53
N VAL A 80 19.59 1.47 12.97
CA VAL A 80 18.56 2.43 12.60
C VAL A 80 19.16 3.54 11.76
N SER A 81 18.57 3.82 10.60
CA SER A 81 18.80 5.05 9.85
C SER A 81 17.55 5.93 9.96
N ASP A 82 17.72 7.15 10.46
CA ASP A 82 16.66 8.17 10.47
C ASP A 82 16.24 8.45 9.02
N ILE A 83 14.94 8.38 8.72
CA ILE A 83 14.44 8.69 7.38
C ILE A 83 14.77 10.15 6.99
N LYS A 84 14.90 11.05 7.98
CA LYS A 84 15.33 12.45 7.82
C LYS A 84 16.84 12.59 7.51
N SER A 85 17.65 11.55 7.74
CA SER A 85 19.07 11.52 7.35
C SER A 85 19.27 10.81 6.00
N LEU A 86 18.49 9.76 5.72
CA LEU A 86 18.39 9.19 4.37
C LEU A 86 17.85 10.20 3.35
N GLY A 87 16.92 11.07 3.77
CA GLY A 87 16.45 12.23 2.98
C GLY A 87 17.52 13.27 2.61
N LYS A 88 18.77 13.13 3.12
CA LYS A 88 19.92 13.98 2.76
C LYS A 88 20.84 13.36 1.72
N SER A 89 20.88 12.03 1.62
CA SER A 89 21.54 11.30 0.53
C SER A 89 20.58 11.08 -0.65
N TYR A 90 19.33 10.72 -0.36
CA TYR A 90 18.23 10.72 -1.33
C TYR A 90 17.43 12.01 -1.17
N LYS A 91 17.74 13.03 -1.96
CA LYS A 91 17.08 14.34 -1.87
C LYS A 91 15.60 14.24 -2.25
N PHE A 92 14.74 14.07 -1.25
CA PHE A 92 13.38 14.59 -1.34
C PHE A 92 13.49 16.09 -1.51
N SER A 93 13.21 16.58 -2.72
CA SER A 93 13.09 18.00 -2.95
C SER A 93 11.89 18.50 -2.16
N ASP A 94 12.11 19.45 -1.25
CA ASP A 94 11.06 20.08 -0.45
C ASP A 94 10.10 20.94 -1.32
N ASN A 95 10.29 20.89 -2.65
CA ASN A 95 9.50 21.49 -3.71
C ASN A 95 8.77 20.43 -4.59
N GLN A 96 8.80 19.14 -4.22
CA GLN A 96 8.12 18.03 -4.94
C GLN A 96 6.94 17.42 -4.18
N ILE A 97 6.88 17.59 -2.86
CA ILE A 97 5.66 17.34 -2.08
C ILE A 97 4.84 18.62 -2.19
N ASP A 98 3.60 18.54 -2.68
CA ASP A 98 2.74 19.72 -2.72
C ASP A 98 2.28 20.08 -1.30
N LYS A 99 2.67 21.27 -0.85
CA LYS A 99 2.38 21.80 0.49
C LYS A 99 0.99 22.42 0.57
N ASN A 100 0.28 22.55 -0.55
CA ASN A 100 -1.11 23.01 -0.61
C ASN A 100 -2.11 21.87 -0.36
N LEU A 101 -1.67 20.61 -0.33
CA LEU A 101 -2.54 19.45 -0.16
C LEU A 101 -3.36 19.50 1.14
N PRO A 102 -4.63 19.05 1.13
CA PRO A 102 -5.43 18.90 2.33
C PRO A 102 -4.72 18.05 3.39
N LYS A 103 -4.82 18.43 4.65
CA LYS A 103 -4.05 17.84 5.77
C LYS A 103 -4.23 16.31 5.94
N TYR A 104 -5.32 15.73 5.42
CA TYR A 104 -5.56 14.28 5.47
C TYR A 104 -4.91 13.52 4.29
N GLU A 105 -4.59 14.20 3.18
CA GLU A 105 -3.86 13.67 2.01
C GLU A 105 -2.35 13.86 2.17
N GLN A 106 -1.94 14.72 3.10
CA GLN A 106 -0.53 14.95 3.39
C GLN A 106 0.15 13.68 3.95
N PRO A 107 1.40 13.42 3.52
CA PRO A 107 2.28 12.38 4.08
C PRO A 107 2.26 12.30 5.61
N THR A 108 1.70 11.22 6.17
CA THR A 108 1.52 11.00 7.60
C THR A 108 1.88 9.57 7.98
N ILE A 109 2.84 9.40 8.90
CA ILE A 109 3.35 8.09 9.32
C ILE A 109 2.43 7.49 10.39
N ASP A 110 1.38 6.81 9.92
CA ASP A 110 0.50 5.95 10.71
C ASP A 110 0.85 4.48 10.42
N SER A 111 1.40 3.79 11.41
CA SER A 111 1.95 2.43 11.28
C SER A 111 0.94 1.33 10.95
N ASN A 112 -0.34 1.68 10.85
CA ASN A 112 -1.44 0.72 10.68
C ASN A 112 -1.94 0.63 9.23
N ARG A 113 -1.22 1.27 8.29
CA ARG A 113 -1.56 1.40 6.86
C ARG A 113 -0.61 0.57 6.00
N ASN A 114 -1.12 0.11 4.86
CA ASN A 114 -0.51 -0.87 3.97
C ASN A 114 -0.33 -2.26 4.65
N LYS A 115 -1.37 -3.10 4.54
CA LYS A 115 -1.52 -4.34 5.33
C LYS A 115 -0.53 -5.47 4.97
N LYS A 116 0.21 -5.39 3.85
CA LYS A 116 1.24 -6.37 3.45
C LYS A 116 2.50 -5.68 2.92
N PHE A 117 3.64 -6.01 3.52
CA PHE A 117 4.98 -5.61 3.08
C PHE A 117 5.75 -6.78 2.47
N THR A 118 6.77 -6.50 1.65
CA THR A 118 7.68 -7.53 1.10
C THR A 118 9.14 -7.04 1.01
N ARG A 119 10.11 -7.94 1.21
CA ARG A 119 11.53 -7.66 0.95
C ARG A 119 11.84 -7.47 -0.53
N GLN A 120 11.06 -8.11 -1.39
CA GLN A 120 11.38 -8.26 -2.80
C GLN A 120 10.13 -8.49 -3.64
N ILE A 121 10.19 -8.07 -4.89
CA ILE A 121 9.19 -8.34 -5.92
C ILE A 121 9.95 -8.92 -7.10
N ASP A 122 9.53 -10.08 -7.59
CA ASP A 122 10.15 -10.75 -8.75
C ASP A 122 11.66 -11.03 -8.59
N GLY A 123 12.11 -11.26 -7.35
CA GLY A 123 13.53 -11.46 -7.01
C GLY A 123 14.36 -10.17 -6.88
N LYS A 124 13.83 -9.02 -7.30
CA LYS A 124 14.46 -7.71 -7.11
C LYS A 124 14.19 -7.21 -5.68
N PRO A 125 15.20 -6.72 -4.93
CA PRO A 125 15.00 -6.21 -3.57
C PRO A 125 14.15 -4.93 -3.60
N ILE A 126 13.40 -4.65 -2.54
CA ILE A 126 12.47 -3.51 -2.50
C ILE A 126 13.18 -2.15 -2.69
N THR A 127 14.45 -2.07 -2.27
CA THR A 127 15.35 -0.94 -2.46
C THR A 127 15.62 -0.62 -3.94
N TYR A 128 15.51 -1.58 -4.87
CA TYR A 128 15.56 -1.30 -6.32
C TYR A 128 14.40 -0.38 -6.73
N PHE A 129 13.18 -0.69 -6.32
CA PHE A 129 11.97 0.05 -6.69
C PHE A 129 11.90 1.42 -6.00
N LEU A 130 12.24 1.48 -4.70
CA LEU A 130 12.26 2.74 -3.95
C LEU A 130 13.28 3.75 -4.50
N ASN A 131 14.40 3.29 -5.06
CA ASN A 131 15.38 4.14 -5.74
C ASN A 131 15.13 4.29 -7.27
N HIS A 132 14.09 3.66 -7.84
CA HIS A 132 13.87 3.67 -9.29
C HIS A 132 13.35 5.04 -9.76
N THR A 133 14.02 5.67 -10.73
CA THR A 133 13.72 7.06 -11.14
C THR A 133 12.37 7.22 -11.82
N SER A 134 11.89 6.19 -12.53
CA SER A 134 10.58 6.21 -13.20
C SER A 134 9.41 5.78 -12.32
N ILE A 135 9.64 5.48 -11.03
CA ILE A 135 8.55 5.27 -10.07
C ILE A 135 8.30 6.61 -9.39
N ASP A 136 7.06 7.07 -9.41
CA ASP A 136 6.63 8.31 -8.80
C ASP A 136 6.83 8.32 -7.27
N ILE A 137 6.72 9.50 -6.66
CA ILE A 137 7.02 9.67 -5.24
C ILE A 137 5.90 9.12 -4.34
N TYR A 138 4.64 9.21 -4.76
CA TYR A 138 3.49 8.82 -3.94
C TYR A 138 3.32 7.30 -3.87
N SER A 139 3.64 6.56 -4.93
CA SER A 139 3.74 5.09 -4.91
C SER A 139 4.81 4.57 -3.94
N LYS A 140 5.94 5.26 -3.83
CA LYS A 140 6.98 4.91 -2.84
C LYS A 140 6.50 5.20 -1.43
N MET A 141 5.86 6.35 -1.23
CA MET A 141 5.33 6.75 0.07
C MET A 141 4.13 5.88 0.49
N TYR A 142 3.30 5.41 -0.43
CA TYR A 142 2.24 4.43 -0.17
C TYR A 142 2.82 3.08 0.25
N TYR A 143 3.81 2.57 -0.51
CA TYR A 143 4.53 1.34 -0.14
C TYR A 143 5.12 1.43 1.28
N GLN A 144 5.65 2.60 1.66
CA GLN A 144 6.27 2.84 2.96
C GLN A 144 5.26 3.13 4.10
N GLY A 145 3.94 3.11 3.86
CA GLY A 145 2.93 3.47 4.88
C GLY A 145 2.94 4.97 5.26
N ILE A 146 3.49 5.82 4.39
CA ILE A 146 3.65 7.27 4.57
C ILE A 146 2.51 8.04 3.87
N TYR A 147 1.98 7.54 2.76
CA TYR A 147 0.82 8.11 2.07
C TYR A 147 -0.43 7.25 2.30
N GLN A 148 -1.58 7.91 2.47
CA GLN A 148 -2.89 7.27 2.56
C GLN A 148 -3.69 7.60 1.30
N ILE A 149 -4.31 6.59 0.70
CA ILE A 149 -5.26 6.76 -0.41
C ILE A 149 -6.51 7.54 0.01
N SER A 150 -7.08 8.28 -0.92
CA SER A 150 -8.34 9.02 -0.79
C SER A 150 -8.96 9.28 -2.16
N ASP A 151 -10.13 9.92 -2.22
CA ASP A 151 -10.74 10.41 -3.45
C ASP A 151 -10.01 11.67 -3.99
N SER A 152 -8.70 11.55 -4.23
CA SER A 152 -7.80 12.66 -4.60
C SER A 152 -7.05 12.40 -5.91
N GLU A 153 -6.72 13.48 -6.61
CA GLU A 153 -5.95 13.44 -7.86
C GLU A 153 -4.61 12.69 -7.71
N ILE A 154 -3.99 12.71 -6.53
CA ILE A 154 -2.76 11.97 -6.24
C ILE A 154 -3.00 10.45 -6.19
N THR A 155 -4.12 10.00 -5.60
CA THR A 155 -4.50 8.58 -5.63
C THR A 155 -4.76 8.13 -7.06
N PHE A 156 -5.43 8.94 -7.88
CA PHE A 156 -5.67 8.61 -9.29
C PHE A 156 -4.37 8.58 -10.13
N ASN A 157 -3.47 9.56 -9.97
CA ASN A 157 -2.15 9.53 -10.63
C ASN A 157 -1.31 8.28 -10.27
N LEU A 158 -1.43 7.79 -9.02
CA LEU A 158 -0.82 6.52 -8.58
C LEU A 158 -1.49 5.32 -9.28
N LEU A 159 -2.82 5.30 -9.37
CA LEU A 159 -3.61 4.24 -9.99
C LEU A 159 -3.42 4.16 -11.51
N ASP A 160 -3.31 5.28 -12.22
CA ASP A 160 -3.02 5.34 -13.66
C ASP A 160 -1.72 4.59 -14.00
N SER A 161 -0.71 4.74 -13.13
CA SER A 161 0.60 4.11 -13.25
C SER A 161 0.58 2.58 -13.11
N VAL A 162 -0.52 1.98 -12.62
CA VAL A 162 -0.71 0.51 -12.55
C VAL A 162 -0.70 -0.14 -13.93
N THR A 163 -1.09 0.60 -14.97
CA THR A 163 -1.09 0.09 -16.36
C THR A 163 0.24 0.28 -17.10
N THR A 164 1.30 0.74 -16.42
CA THR A 164 2.58 1.13 -17.06
C THR A 164 3.23 0.02 -17.88
N ASP A 165 3.64 0.35 -19.11
CA ASP A 165 4.36 -0.55 -20.02
C ASP A 165 5.76 -0.91 -19.52
N ASN A 166 6.29 -0.16 -18.55
CA ASN A 166 7.58 -0.44 -17.94
C ASN A 166 7.53 -1.71 -17.08
N ILE A 167 7.92 -2.83 -17.70
CA ILE A 167 8.01 -4.17 -17.08
C ILE A 167 8.90 -4.21 -15.83
N ASP A 168 9.92 -3.35 -15.74
CA ASP A 168 10.81 -3.29 -14.58
C ASP A 168 10.11 -2.75 -13.33
N THR A 169 9.05 -1.94 -13.49
CA THR A 169 8.34 -1.26 -12.41
C THR A 169 6.89 -1.69 -12.23
N ARG A 170 6.22 -2.21 -13.27
CA ARG A 170 4.79 -2.59 -13.22
C ARG A 170 4.46 -3.55 -12.06
N LYS A 171 5.32 -4.52 -11.77
CA LYS A 171 5.09 -5.47 -10.65
C LYS A 171 5.10 -4.79 -9.26
N PHE A 172 5.77 -3.65 -9.09
CA PHE A 172 5.67 -2.83 -7.87
C PHE A 172 4.36 -2.04 -7.83
N TYR A 173 3.91 -1.51 -8.97
CA TYR A 173 2.59 -0.88 -9.08
C TYR A 173 1.45 -1.88 -8.83
N LEU A 174 1.51 -3.10 -9.37
CA LEU A 174 0.56 -4.18 -9.04
C LEU A 174 0.59 -4.53 -7.55
N PHE A 175 1.77 -4.57 -6.92
CA PHE A 175 1.88 -4.80 -5.48
C PHE A 175 1.19 -3.69 -4.67
N ASN A 176 1.43 -2.43 -5.00
CA ASN A 176 0.73 -1.30 -4.37
C ASN A 176 -0.78 -1.40 -4.60
N PHE A 177 -1.21 -1.57 -5.85
CA PHE A 177 -2.62 -1.70 -6.22
C PHE A 177 -3.32 -2.82 -5.44
N SER A 178 -2.69 -4.00 -5.33
CA SER A 178 -3.23 -5.14 -4.58
C SER A 178 -3.46 -4.89 -3.09
N ASN A 179 -2.76 -3.90 -2.50
CA ASN A 179 -2.97 -3.43 -1.13
C ASN A 179 -4.03 -2.33 -1.08
N ILE A 180 -4.06 -1.44 -2.09
CA ILE A 180 -5.12 -0.43 -2.26
C ILE A 180 -6.49 -1.11 -2.33
N LEU A 181 -6.63 -2.20 -3.10
CA LEU A 181 -7.88 -3.00 -3.12
C LEU A 181 -8.35 -3.40 -1.71
N GLN A 182 -7.43 -3.63 -0.76
CA GLN A 182 -7.71 -4.07 0.61
C GLN A 182 -8.06 -2.90 1.56
N GLU A 183 -7.89 -1.66 1.09
CA GLU A 183 -8.14 -0.41 1.79
C GLU A 183 -9.27 0.40 1.14
N SER A 184 -9.61 0.15 -0.13
CA SER A 184 -10.78 0.70 -0.81
C SER A 184 -12.10 0.29 -0.15
N ASP A 185 -12.78 1.28 0.41
CA ASP A 185 -14.21 1.35 0.68
C ASP A 185 -14.76 2.71 0.19
N GLY A 186 -16.05 2.96 0.38
CA GLY A 186 -16.68 4.25 -0.01
C GLY A 186 -16.62 4.55 -1.52
N ALA A 187 -16.41 5.83 -1.86
CA ALA A 187 -16.42 6.31 -3.24
C ALA A 187 -15.21 5.83 -4.06
N LEU A 188 -14.03 5.67 -3.45
CA LEU A 188 -12.84 5.17 -4.14
C LEU A 188 -13.08 3.78 -4.75
N SER A 189 -13.89 2.94 -4.09
CA SER A 189 -14.32 1.63 -4.60
C SER A 189 -15.11 1.70 -5.91
N GLU A 190 -15.80 2.82 -6.20
CA GLU A 190 -16.53 3.03 -7.46
C GLU A 190 -15.53 3.18 -8.63
N ALA A 191 -14.44 3.92 -8.44
CA ALA A 191 -13.43 4.11 -9.48
C ALA A 191 -12.49 2.89 -9.66
N ILE A 192 -12.25 2.13 -8.59
CA ILE A 192 -11.31 1.00 -8.56
C ILE A 192 -11.72 -0.16 -9.49
N GLY A 193 -13.02 -0.32 -9.78
CA GLY A 193 -13.52 -1.29 -10.77
C GLY A 193 -12.89 -1.07 -12.15
N SER A 194 -12.93 0.16 -12.65
CA SER A 194 -12.34 0.56 -13.93
C SER A 194 -10.83 0.27 -14.01
N TYR A 195 -10.08 0.51 -12.92
CA TYR A 195 -8.65 0.19 -12.86
C TYR A 195 -8.38 -1.32 -12.88
N CYS A 196 -9.24 -2.14 -12.26
CA CYS A 196 -9.16 -3.60 -12.37
C CYS A 196 -9.40 -4.05 -13.82
N LEU A 197 -10.44 -3.55 -14.49
CA LEU A 197 -10.71 -3.88 -15.89
C LEU A 197 -9.59 -3.40 -16.82
N ASN A 198 -9.05 -2.19 -16.62
CA ASN A 198 -7.96 -1.67 -17.46
C ASN A 198 -6.66 -2.47 -17.29
N TYR A 199 -6.36 -2.96 -16.08
CA TYR A 199 -5.24 -3.87 -15.86
C TYR A 199 -5.50 -5.27 -16.46
N LEU A 200 -6.72 -5.80 -16.33
CA LEU A 200 -7.13 -7.08 -16.94
C LEU A 200 -7.08 -7.01 -18.48
N LYS A 201 -7.54 -5.93 -19.09
CA LYS A 201 -7.48 -5.69 -20.55
C LYS A 201 -6.03 -5.66 -21.06
N LYS A 202 -5.09 -5.09 -20.30
CA LYS A 202 -3.70 -4.86 -20.74
C LYS A 202 -2.70 -5.96 -20.34
N TYR A 203 -2.90 -6.61 -19.19
CA TYR A 203 -1.99 -7.64 -18.64
C TYR A 203 -2.76 -8.84 -18.05
N PRO A 204 -3.64 -9.50 -18.82
CA PRO A 204 -4.59 -10.49 -18.30
C PRO A 204 -3.93 -11.65 -17.56
N LEU A 205 -2.76 -12.09 -18.02
CA LEU A 205 -2.01 -13.19 -17.40
C LEU A 205 -1.37 -12.77 -16.06
N GLU A 206 -1.02 -11.49 -15.89
CA GLU A 206 -0.43 -10.99 -14.64
C GLU A 206 -1.46 -10.95 -13.48
N VAL A 207 -2.77 -10.95 -13.78
CA VAL A 207 -3.83 -11.08 -12.76
C VAL A 207 -3.70 -12.38 -11.95
N ASN A 208 -3.22 -13.47 -12.57
CA ASN A 208 -2.95 -14.72 -11.84
C ASN A 208 -1.80 -14.61 -10.83
N LEU A 209 -0.94 -13.58 -10.91
CA LEU A 209 0.08 -13.34 -9.88
C LEU A 209 -0.55 -13.05 -8.52
N LEU A 210 -1.75 -12.44 -8.48
CA LEU A 210 -2.47 -12.12 -7.24
C LEU A 210 -2.84 -13.35 -6.39
N LYS A 211 -2.81 -14.56 -6.98
CA LYS A 211 -2.98 -15.86 -6.30
C LYS A 211 -1.72 -16.33 -5.58
N THR A 212 -0.60 -15.62 -5.70
CA THR A 212 0.70 -16.01 -5.12
C THR A 212 0.96 -15.40 -3.74
N LYS A 213 1.76 -16.07 -2.91
CA LYS A 213 2.08 -15.70 -1.51
C LYS A 213 2.72 -14.31 -1.33
N LEU A 214 3.12 -13.65 -2.43
CA LEU A 214 3.59 -12.27 -2.44
C LEU A 214 2.47 -11.29 -2.01
N TYR A 215 1.23 -11.58 -2.39
CA TYR A 215 0.05 -10.74 -2.19
C TYR A 215 -0.73 -11.16 -0.93
N GLN A 216 -1.87 -10.53 -0.64
CA GLN A 216 -2.75 -11.01 0.45
C GLN A 216 -3.61 -12.17 -0.08
N ASP A 217 -3.98 -13.11 0.80
CA ASP A 217 -4.60 -14.38 0.40
C ASP A 217 -5.98 -14.23 -0.27
N ASN A 218 -6.58 -13.03 -0.21
CA ASN A 218 -7.84 -12.62 -0.84
C ASN A 218 -7.65 -11.55 -1.95
N SER A 219 -6.42 -11.27 -2.40
CA SER A 219 -6.13 -10.18 -3.36
C SER A 219 -6.68 -10.48 -4.76
N TYR A 220 -6.72 -11.74 -5.19
CA TYR A 220 -7.35 -12.11 -6.46
C TYR A 220 -8.87 -11.95 -6.38
N GLU A 221 -9.47 -12.47 -5.31
CA GLU A 221 -10.91 -12.41 -5.03
C GLU A 221 -11.40 -10.95 -5.00
N LYS A 222 -10.66 -10.05 -4.33
CA LYS A 222 -10.95 -8.61 -4.37
C LYS A 222 -10.89 -8.02 -5.79
N PHE A 223 -9.85 -8.34 -6.56
CA PHE A 223 -9.71 -7.86 -7.95
C PHE A 223 -10.87 -8.34 -8.84
N ILE A 224 -11.26 -9.62 -8.70
CA ILE A 224 -12.38 -10.22 -9.43
C ILE A 224 -13.72 -9.61 -9.01
N SER A 225 -13.93 -9.35 -7.72
CA SER A 225 -15.13 -8.65 -7.22
C SER A 225 -15.24 -7.23 -7.78
N PHE A 226 -14.18 -6.42 -7.72
CA PHE A 226 -14.20 -5.07 -8.30
C PHE A 226 -14.41 -5.09 -9.82
N SER A 227 -13.79 -6.04 -10.53
CA SER A 227 -14.03 -6.27 -11.97
C SER A 227 -15.48 -6.63 -12.26
N ALA A 228 -16.12 -7.44 -11.40
CA ALA A 228 -17.51 -7.83 -11.55
C ALA A 228 -18.48 -6.67 -11.24
N PHE A 229 -18.21 -5.85 -10.23
CA PHE A 229 -19.06 -4.69 -9.92
C PHE A 229 -19.02 -3.62 -11.01
N GLU A 230 -17.86 -3.35 -11.61
CA GLU A 230 -17.74 -2.46 -12.78
C GLU A 230 -18.66 -2.92 -13.93
N ILE A 231 -18.61 -4.22 -14.25
CA ILE A 231 -19.42 -4.81 -15.33
C ILE A 231 -20.91 -4.87 -14.95
N TYR A 232 -21.24 -5.10 -13.68
CA TYR A 232 -22.62 -5.18 -13.16
C TYR A 232 -23.43 -3.90 -13.42
N PHE A 233 -22.79 -2.73 -13.39
CA PHE A 233 -23.45 -1.44 -13.63
C PHE A 233 -23.54 -1.05 -15.12
N SER A 234 -23.07 -1.89 -16.04
CA SER A 234 -23.27 -1.69 -17.49
C SER A 234 -24.70 -2.05 -17.94
N GLU A 235 -25.11 -1.58 -19.13
CA GLU A 235 -26.47 -1.85 -19.64
C GLU A 235 -26.75 -3.35 -19.88
N ASN A 236 -25.72 -4.13 -20.27
CA ASN A 236 -25.83 -5.55 -20.57
C ASN A 236 -24.63 -6.34 -19.98
N PRO A 237 -24.59 -6.61 -18.66
CA PRO A 237 -23.40 -7.12 -17.97
C PRO A 237 -22.81 -8.43 -18.50
N TYR A 238 -23.64 -9.32 -19.06
CA TYR A 238 -23.14 -10.55 -19.67
C TYR A 238 -22.50 -10.30 -21.05
N GLU A 239 -23.02 -9.34 -21.83
CA GLU A 239 -22.49 -8.97 -23.14
C GLU A 239 -21.18 -8.20 -23.00
N GLU A 240 -21.08 -7.27 -22.04
CA GLU A 240 -19.82 -6.58 -21.72
C GLU A 240 -18.74 -7.57 -21.25
N LEU A 241 -19.08 -8.56 -20.42
CA LEU A 241 -18.13 -9.62 -20.04
C LEU A 241 -17.72 -10.50 -21.23
N ASP A 242 -18.65 -10.80 -22.15
CA ASP A 242 -18.33 -11.58 -23.33
C ASP A 242 -17.41 -10.80 -24.28
N ASN A 243 -17.72 -9.54 -24.57
CA ASN A 243 -16.91 -8.64 -25.40
C ASN A 243 -15.51 -8.43 -24.83
N LEU A 244 -15.41 -8.11 -23.52
CA LEU A 244 -14.15 -7.98 -22.78
C LEU A 244 -13.20 -9.16 -23.02
N PHE A 245 -13.72 -10.39 -22.91
CA PHE A 245 -12.89 -11.58 -23.09
C PHE A 245 -12.67 -11.97 -24.54
N ASN A 246 -13.55 -11.60 -25.46
CA ASN A 246 -13.31 -11.75 -26.90
C ASN A 246 -12.10 -10.89 -27.34
N ASP A 247 -12.06 -9.62 -26.93
CA ASP A 247 -10.94 -8.69 -27.21
C ASP A 247 -9.62 -9.16 -26.59
N ILE A 248 -9.66 -9.69 -25.37
CA ILE A 248 -8.49 -10.27 -24.71
C ILE A 248 -8.03 -11.55 -25.44
N MET A 249 -8.95 -12.50 -25.71
CA MET A 249 -8.61 -13.78 -26.35
C MET A 249 -8.10 -13.61 -27.78
N TYR A 250 -8.51 -12.56 -28.50
CA TYR A 250 -7.96 -12.22 -29.81
C TYR A 250 -6.43 -12.01 -29.77
N ASN A 251 -5.92 -11.42 -28.68
CA ASN A 251 -4.50 -11.12 -28.49
C ASN A 251 -3.73 -12.18 -27.69
N TYR A 252 -4.44 -13.09 -27.01
CA TYR A 252 -3.88 -14.08 -26.06
C TYR A 252 -4.45 -15.50 -26.27
N SER A 253 -4.75 -15.88 -27.51
CA SER A 253 -5.46 -17.13 -27.86
C SER A 253 -4.76 -18.41 -27.40
N GLU A 254 -3.43 -18.40 -27.29
CA GLU A 254 -2.63 -19.51 -26.74
C GLU A 254 -2.83 -19.75 -25.22
N TYR A 255 -3.53 -18.84 -24.53
CA TYR A 255 -3.88 -18.91 -23.10
C TYR A 255 -5.40 -18.97 -22.85
N GLU A 256 -6.19 -19.44 -23.84
CA GLU A 256 -7.67 -19.46 -23.78
C GLU A 256 -8.20 -20.09 -22.47
N GLN A 257 -7.58 -21.17 -21.99
CA GLN A 257 -8.04 -21.88 -20.78
C GLN A 257 -7.83 -21.04 -19.52
N GLU A 258 -6.65 -20.46 -19.33
CA GLU A 258 -6.33 -19.55 -18.23
C GLU A 258 -7.28 -18.34 -18.20
N LEU A 259 -7.61 -17.80 -19.38
CA LEU A 259 -8.53 -16.67 -19.54
C LEU A 259 -9.98 -17.07 -19.24
N LEU A 260 -10.42 -18.26 -19.69
CA LEU A 260 -11.75 -18.80 -19.38
C LEU A 260 -11.97 -19.01 -17.87
N PHE A 261 -10.92 -19.33 -17.09
CA PHE A 261 -11.02 -19.36 -15.63
C PHE A 261 -11.30 -17.96 -15.04
N ILE A 262 -10.56 -16.92 -15.46
CA ILE A 262 -10.80 -15.54 -14.99
C ILE A 262 -12.21 -15.07 -15.39
N LYS A 263 -12.63 -15.32 -16.64
CA LYS A 263 -13.98 -15.01 -17.13
C LYS A 263 -15.07 -15.68 -16.28
N LYS A 264 -14.89 -16.96 -15.97
CA LYS A 264 -15.81 -17.76 -15.16
C LYS A 264 -15.91 -17.25 -13.72
N ASP A 265 -14.79 -16.82 -13.12
CA ASP A 265 -14.79 -16.29 -11.76
C ASP A 265 -15.58 -14.97 -11.70
N ILE A 266 -15.37 -14.04 -12.65
CA ILE A 266 -16.15 -12.79 -12.77
C ILE A 266 -17.64 -13.10 -13.03
N PHE A 267 -17.95 -13.98 -13.97
CA PHE A 267 -19.32 -14.42 -14.28
C PHE A 267 -20.05 -15.00 -13.05
N THR A 268 -19.33 -15.69 -12.16
CA THR A 268 -19.91 -16.30 -10.96
C THR A 268 -20.38 -15.24 -9.95
N ILE A 269 -19.67 -14.10 -9.85
CA ILE A 269 -20.09 -12.96 -9.03
C ILE A 269 -21.27 -12.24 -9.70
N LEU A 270 -21.17 -11.87 -10.98
CA LEU A 270 -22.27 -11.22 -11.73
C LEU A 270 -23.59 -11.98 -11.60
N LYS A 271 -23.55 -13.31 -11.80
CA LYS A 271 -24.70 -14.21 -11.70
C LYS A 271 -25.26 -14.38 -10.28
N THR A 272 -24.52 -13.95 -9.26
CA THR A 272 -24.97 -13.92 -7.86
C THR A 272 -25.66 -12.58 -7.57
N GLU A 273 -25.05 -11.46 -7.93
CA GLU A 273 -25.65 -10.13 -7.70
C GLU A 273 -26.93 -9.91 -8.52
N LEU A 274 -26.94 -10.32 -9.80
CA LEU A 274 -28.12 -10.31 -10.69
C LEU A 274 -29.23 -11.33 -10.32
N LYS A 275 -29.13 -11.97 -9.15
CA LYS A 275 -30.19 -12.81 -8.56
C LYS A 275 -30.70 -12.27 -7.21
N ASN A 276 -29.96 -11.36 -6.60
CA ASN A 276 -30.24 -10.81 -5.28
C ASN A 276 -30.98 -9.46 -5.36
N ASN A 277 -31.09 -8.91 -6.57
CA ASN A 277 -31.73 -7.64 -6.94
C ASN A 277 -32.79 -7.89 -8.03
#